data_AF-A0A821NEP6-F1
#
_entry.id   AF-A0A821NEP6-F1
#
_cell.length_a   1.000
_cell.length_b   1.000
_cell.length_c   1.000
_cell.angle_alpha   90.00
_cell.angle_beta   90.00
_cell.angle_gamma   90.00
#
_symmetry.space_group_name_H-M   'P 1'
#
loop_
_entity.id
_entity.type
_entity.pdbx_description
1 polymer ?
#
loop_
_entity_poly.entity_id
_entity_poly.type
_entity_poly.pdbx_seq_one_letter_code
_entity_poly.pdbx_strand_id
1 'polypeptide(L)'
;EAVIEYYTDVMKLCKLVDPSMTDASKLDHLYHGLKSSLMKKVLREAPLTPSAFLEQARQEENLDCLVTTAAQQATDNNTQA
;
A
#
# COMPACT_ATOMS: atom_id res chain seq x y z
N GLU A 1 5.37 7.54 -8.12
CA GLU A 1 4.69 6.28 -8.49
C GLU A 1 3.73 5.94 -7.36
N ALA A 2 2.44 5.76 -7.67
CA ALA A 2 1.47 5.36 -6.66
C ALA A 2 1.78 3.92 -6.24
N VAL A 3 1.74 3.64 -4.94
CA VAL A 3 1.93 2.32 -4.32
C VAL A 3 1.04 1.28 -5.00
N ILE A 4 -0.14 1.68 -5.48
CA ILE A 4 -1.06 0.82 -6.23
C ILE A 4 -0.57 0.45 -7.62
N GLU A 5 0.11 1.34 -8.34
CA GLU A 5 0.62 1.04 -9.68
C GLU A 5 1.64 -0.10 -9.61
N TYR A 6 2.56 -0.04 -8.65
CA TYR A 6 3.55 -1.10 -8.41
C TYR A 6 2.90 -2.47 -8.21
N TYR A 7 1.95 -2.60 -7.29
CA TYR A 7 1.31 -3.89 -7.02
C TYR A 7 0.42 -4.36 -8.19
N THR A 8 -0.16 -3.42 -8.94
CA THR A 8 -0.93 -3.74 -10.15
C THR A 8 -0.01 -4.31 -11.23
N ASP A 9 1.19 -3.77 -11.41
CA ASP A 9 2.17 -4.31 -12.35
C ASP A 9 2.73 -5.66 -11.89
N VAL A 10 2.93 -5.87 -10.58
CA VAL A 10 3.25 -7.21 -10.04
C VAL A 10 2.14 -8.22 -10.38
N MET A 11 0.87 -7.85 -10.30
CA MET A 11 -0.24 -8.74 -10.69
C MET A 11 -0.27 -9.05 -12.20
N LYS A 12 0.02 -8.06 -13.05
CA LYS A 12 0.15 -8.28 -14.49
C LYS A 12 1.32 -9.22 -14.79
N LEU A 13 2.46 -9.02 -14.12
CA LEU A 13 3.64 -9.88 -14.26
C LEU A 13 3.34 -11.31 -13.81
N CYS A 14 2.69 -11.50 -12.67
CA CYS A 14 2.26 -12.82 -12.21
C CYS A 14 1.41 -13.52 -13.27
N LYS A 15 0.45 -12.81 -13.89
CA LYS A 15 -0.41 -13.35 -14.95
C LYS A 15 0.33 -13.65 -16.25
N LEU A 16 1.37 -12.89 -16.57
CA LEU A 16 2.21 -13.11 -17.76
C LEU A 16 3.14 -14.32 -17.59
N VAL A 17 3.69 -14.49 -16.38
CA VAL A 17 4.60 -15.61 -16.06
C VAL A 17 3.81 -16.90 -15.88
N ASP A 18 2.73 -16.86 -15.11
CA ASP A 18 1.87 -18.01 -14.86
C ASP A 18 0.39 -17.60 -14.66
N PRO A 19 -0.47 -17.77 -15.67
CA PRO A 19 -1.88 -17.39 -15.55
C PRO A 19 -2.65 -18.28 -14.56
N SER A 20 -2.15 -19.48 -14.24
CA SER A 20 -2.72 -20.39 -13.23
C SER A 20 -2.22 -20.14 -11.80
N MET A 21 -1.42 -19.10 -11.57
CA MET A 21 -0.81 -18.84 -10.28
C MET A 21 -1.89 -18.64 -9.21
N THR A 22 -1.74 -19.35 -8.10
CA THR A 22 -2.69 -19.31 -6.99
C THR A 22 -2.64 -17.96 -6.28
N ASP A 23 -3.73 -17.62 -5.60
CA ASP A 23 -3.83 -16.38 -4.83
C ASP A 23 -2.79 -16.32 -3.70
N ALA A 24 -2.43 -17.46 -3.11
CA ALA A 24 -1.38 -17.56 -2.11
C ALA A 24 0.00 -17.17 -2.67
N SER A 25 0.37 -17.68 -3.85
CA SER A 25 1.64 -17.32 -4.49
C SER A 25 1.68 -15.85 -4.91
N LYS A 26 0.56 -15.33 -5.42
CA LYS A 26 0.42 -13.90 -5.74
C LYS A 26 0.61 -13.03 -4.50
N LEU A 27 0.00 -13.40 -3.38
CA LEU A 27 0.17 -12.72 -2.11
C LEU A 27 1.62 -12.73 -1.64
N ASP A 28 2.33 -13.87 -1.75
CA ASP A 28 3.75 -13.95 -1.38
C ASP A 28 4.62 -12.94 -2.15
N HIS A 29 4.38 -12.81 -3.46
CA HIS A 29 5.05 -11.80 -4.28
C HIS A 29 4.71 -10.35 -3.85
N LEU A 30 3.46 -10.10 -3.48
CA LEU A 30 3.02 -8.80 -2.97
C LEU A 30 3.66 -8.49 -1.59
N TYR A 31 3.80 -9.50 -0.72
CA TYR A 31 4.47 -9.39 0.58
C TYR A 31 5.97 -9.12 0.45
N HIS A 32 6.64 -9.69 -0.55
CA HIS A 32 8.05 -9.40 -0.80
C HIS A 32 8.31 -7.95 -1.26
N GLY A 33 7.36 -7.33 -1.96
CA GLY A 33 7.48 -5.95 -2.45
C GLY A 33 7.05 -4.86 -1.46
N LEU A 34 6.60 -5.23 -0.26
CA LEU A 34 6.02 -4.28 0.70
C LEU A 34 7.04 -3.33 1.31
N LYS A 35 6.73 -2.03 1.24
CA LYS A 35 7.39 -1.02 2.08
C LYS A 35 7.10 -1.30 3.55
N SER A 36 8.10 -1.16 4.42
CA SER A 36 7.99 -1.46 5.85
C SER A 36 6.90 -0.67 6.58
N SER A 37 6.57 0.53 6.10
CA SER A 37 5.47 1.37 6.60
C SER A 37 4.09 0.73 6.36
N LEU A 38 3.89 0.20 5.15
CA LEU A 38 2.65 -0.48 4.75
C LEU A 38 2.56 -1.89 5.35
N MET A 39 3.70 -2.58 5.45
CA MET A 39 3.81 -3.96 5.92
C MET A 39 3.13 -4.18 7.26
N LYS A 40 3.37 -3.30 8.26
CA LYS A 40 2.81 -3.47 9.61
C LYS A 40 1.28 -3.51 9.64
N LYS A 41 0.63 -2.75 8.76
CA LYS A 41 -0.82 -2.64 8.74
C LYS A 41 -1.46 -3.70 7.86
N VAL A 42 -0.87 -3.98 6.70
CA VAL A 42 -1.30 -5.11 5.86
C VAL A 42 -1.14 -6.44 6.62
N LEU A 43 -0.06 -6.62 7.40
CA LEU A 43 0.10 -7.82 8.26
C LEU A 43 -0.97 -7.93 9.34
N ARG A 44 -1.43 -6.79 9.88
CA ARG A 44 -2.47 -6.76 10.92
C ARG A 44 -3.80 -7.27 10.37
N GLU A 45 -4.13 -6.89 9.14
CA GLU A 45 -5.40 -7.26 8.55
C GLU A 45 -5.36 -8.59 7.77
N ALA A 46 -4.16 -9.09 7.46
CA ALA A 46 -3.90 -10.41 6.89
C ALA A 46 -4.84 -10.78 5.72
N PRO A 47 -4.77 -10.04 4.59
CA PRO A 47 -5.64 -10.27 3.45
C PRO A 47 -5.43 -11.67 2.86
N LEU A 48 -6.55 -12.36 2.62
CA LEU A 48 -6.59 -13.71 2.03
C LEU A 48 -6.62 -13.70 0.50
N THR A 49 -6.85 -12.54 -0.11
CA THR A 49 -6.91 -12.38 -1.56
C THR A 49 -6.04 -11.21 -2.04
N PRO A 50 -5.45 -11.29 -3.24
CA PRO A 50 -4.66 -10.19 -3.82
C PRO A 50 -5.47 -8.90 -3.99
N SER A 51 -6.78 -9.00 -4.24
CA SER A 51 -7.68 -7.85 -4.34
C SER A 51 -7.86 -7.13 -3.00
N ALA A 52 -8.07 -7.88 -1.91
CA ALA A 52 -8.17 -7.29 -0.56
C ALA A 52 -6.85 -6.61 -0.17
N PHE A 53 -5.71 -7.23 -0.51
CA PHE A 53 -4.39 -6.64 -0.32
C PHE A 53 -4.25 -5.29 -1.03
N LEU A 54 -4.65 -5.20 -2.31
CA LEU A 54 -4.58 -3.97 -3.09
C LEU A 54 -5.49 -2.87 -2.51
N GLU A 55 -6.68 -3.24 -2.05
CA GLU A 55 -7.58 -2.28 -1.43
C GLU A 55 -7.00 -1.69 -0.14
N GLN A 56 -6.37 -2.53 0.69
CA GLN A 56 -5.68 -2.10 1.90
C GLN A 56 -4.46 -1.25 1.61
N ALA A 57 -3.64 -1.65 0.64
CA ALA A 57 -2.49 -0.86 0.20
C ALA A 57 -2.92 0.55 -0.27
N ARG A 58 -4.07 0.66 -0.93
CA ARG A 58 -4.65 1.94 -1.37
C ARG A 58 -5.12 2.77 -0.19
N GLN A 59 -5.84 2.17 0.76
CA GLN A 59 -6.31 2.85 1.96
C GLN A 59 -5.13 3.40 2.76
N GLU A 60 -4.04 2.64 2.84
CA GLU A 60 -2.86 3.03 3.58
C GLU A 60 -2.04 4.14 2.91
N GLU A 61 -1.89 4.11 1.59
CA GLU A 61 -1.34 5.25 0.84
C GLU A 61 -2.17 6.53 1.04
N ASN A 62 -3.50 6.40 1.05
CA ASN A 62 -4.40 7.54 1.28
C ASN A 62 -4.31 8.04 2.74
N LEU A 63 -4.13 7.14 3.71
CA LEU A 63 -3.95 7.53 5.10
C LEU A 63 -2.65 8.31 5.33
N ASP A 64 -1.56 7.91 4.66
CA ASP A 64 -0.26 8.58 4.72
C ASP A 64 -0.32 10.01 4.13
N CYS A 65 -1.15 10.23 3.10
CA CYS A 65 -1.38 11.58 2.54
C CYS A 65 -2.16 12.49 3.50
N LEU A 66 -3.12 11.94 4.25
CA LEU A 66 -3.92 12.66 5.25
C LEU A 66 -3.10 13.05 6.49
N VAL A 67 -2.18 12.18 6.93
CA VAL A 67 -1.37 12.44 8.14
C VAL A 67 -0.37 13.58 7.95
N THR A 68 0.10 13.79 6.71
CA THR A 68 1.04 14.87 6.38
C THR A 68 0.35 16.24 6.38
N THR A 69 -0.94 16.30 6.05
CA THR A 69 -1.71 17.56 6.01
C THR A 69 -2.07 18.07 7.43
N ALA A 70 -2.21 17.18 8.41
CA ALA A 70 -2.52 17.58 9.79
C ALA A 70 -1.31 18.11 10.59
N ALA A 71 -0.07 17.80 10.16
CA ALA A 71 1.14 18.23 10.87
C ALA A 71 1.63 19.64 10.47
N GLN A 72 1.15 20.21 9.35
CA GLN A 72 1.63 21.49 8.84
C GLN A 72 0.74 22.69 9.17
N GLN A 73 -0.44 22.49 9.77
CA GLN A 73 -1.36 23.59 10.12
C GLN A 73 -1.16 24.18 11.53
N ALA A 74 -0.19 23.69 12.31
CA ALA A 74 0.00 24.10 13.71
C ALA A 74 1.19 25.04 13.98
N THR A 75 1.99 25.42 12.98
CA THR A 75 3.20 26.25 13.23
C THR A 75 3.23 27.62 12.56
N ASP A 76 2.26 27.97 11.72
CA ASP A 76 2.27 29.25 10.99
C ASP A 76 1.09 30.13 11.38
N ASN A 77 1.03 30.59 12.64
CA ASN A 77 0.09 31.64 13.08
C ASN A 77 0.45 32.24 14.46
N ASN A 78 1.73 32.42 14.80
CA ASN A 78 2.09 33.32 15.90
C ASN A 78 3.56 33.72 15.84
N THR A 79 3.88 34.88 15.26
CA THR A 79 4.84 35.89 15.77
C THR A 79 5.02 36.94 14.66
N GLN A 80 4.19 37.99 14.68
CA GLN A 80 4.63 39.30 14.21
C GLN A 80 4.26 40.29 15.32
N ALA A 81 5.26 40.60 16.14
CA ALA A 81 5.29 41.68 17.12
C ALA A 81 6.09 42.85 16.53
#